data_AF-A0A2N6FTX9-F1
#
_entry.id   AF-A0A2N6FTX9-F1
#
_cell.length_a   1.000
_cell.length_b   1.000
_cell.length_c   1.000
_cell.angle_alpha   90.00
_cell.angle_beta   90.00
_cell.angle_gamma   90.00
#
_symmetry.space_group_name_H-M   'P 1'
#
loop_
_entity.id
_entity.type
_entity.pdbx_description
1 polymer ?
#
loop_
_entity_poly.entity_id
_entity_poly.type
_entity_poly.pdbx_seq_one_letter_code
_entity_poly.pdbx_strand_id
1 'polypeptide(L)'
;MGPILTKYPVVLQVDGVSYDVVFTPLGKRGLKKLQDLKNKTITERAGVDAKIEERDYKKEQLLLTEKMIENLKEKDEKKFDLILEAKKLKSEIFQLNKEIKDEDSKFAPLDKEVEKYESLNYDLCFSGSKANELKNAIEEADISFSR
;
A
#
# COMPACT_ATOMS: atom_id res chain seq x y z
N MET A 1 -16.52 -14.52 -26.16
CA MET A 1 -15.27 -14.23 -26.89
C MET A 1 -14.10 -14.67 -26.02
N GLY A 2 -13.27 -15.59 -26.48
CA GLY A 2 -12.09 -16.06 -25.74
C GLY A 2 -10.92 -15.07 -25.87
N PRO A 3 -9.93 -15.12 -24.97
CA PRO A 3 -8.77 -14.22 -25.01
C PRO A 3 -7.97 -14.45 -26.30
N ILE A 4 -7.66 -13.36 -27.00
CA ILE A 4 -6.87 -13.39 -28.23
C ILE A 4 -5.43 -13.80 -27.86
N LEU A 5 -5.03 -14.99 -28.28
CA LEU A 5 -3.63 -15.44 -28.25
C LEU A 5 -2.91 -14.80 -29.44
N THR A 6 -2.12 -13.75 -29.22
CA THR A 6 -1.23 -13.24 -30.27
C THR A 6 0.21 -13.53 -29.92
N LYS A 7 0.86 -14.42 -30.67
CA LYS A 7 2.33 -14.50 -30.82
C LYS A 7 2.79 -13.48 -31.87
N TYR A 8 2.20 -12.29 -31.91
CA TYR A 8 2.40 -11.33 -32.98
C TYR A 8 3.04 -10.05 -32.45
N PRO A 9 3.92 -9.39 -33.22
CA PRO A 9 4.40 -8.05 -32.90
C PRO A 9 3.20 -7.11 -32.80
N VAL A 10 3.17 -6.35 -31.71
CA VAL A 10 2.17 -5.35 -31.35
C VAL A 10 2.89 -4.02 -31.26
N VAL A 11 2.27 -2.98 -31.81
CA VAL A 11 2.77 -1.61 -31.67
C VAL A 11 2.01 -0.96 -30.53
N LEU A 12 2.72 -0.63 -29.45
CA LEU A 12 2.15 0.11 -28.32
C LEU A 12 2.54 1.58 -28.43
N GLN A 13 1.59 2.47 -28.19
CA GLN A 13 1.85 3.92 -28.22
C GLN A 13 1.71 4.48 -26.80
N VAL A 14 2.78 5.09 -26.31
CA VAL A 14 2.84 5.78 -25.01
C VAL A 14 3.34 7.20 -25.29
N ASP A 15 2.60 8.21 -24.84
CA ASP A 15 2.91 9.64 -25.04
C ASP A 15 3.30 10.02 -26.48
N GLY A 16 2.61 9.41 -27.45
CA GLY A 16 2.83 9.66 -28.88
C GLY A 16 4.00 8.88 -29.50
N VAL A 17 4.81 8.17 -28.72
CA VAL A 17 5.93 7.34 -29.18
C VAL A 17 5.47 5.89 -29.40
N SER A 18 5.81 5.33 -30.55
CA SER A 18 5.44 3.95 -30.93
C SER A 18 6.56 2.95 -30.64
N TYR A 19 6.20 1.90 -29.90
CA TYR A 19 7.08 0.82 -29.47
C TYR A 19 6.63 -0.51 -30.08
N ASP A 20 7.48 -1.08 -30.93
CA ASP A 20 7.27 -2.40 -31.53
C ASP A 20 7.72 -3.49 -30.54
N VAL A 21 6.77 -4.24 -29.99
CA VAL A 21 7.02 -5.28 -28.99
C VAL A 21 6.20 -6.53 -29.29
N VAL A 22 6.70 -7.72 -28.94
CA VAL A 22 5.92 -8.96 -28.99
C VAL A 22 5.25 -9.16 -27.65
N PHE A 23 3.92 -9.13 -27.62
CA PHE A 23 3.13 -9.39 -26.43
C PHE A 23 2.77 -10.88 -26.31
N THR A 24 3.06 -11.52 -25.18
CA THR A 24 2.60 -12.88 -24.88
C THR A 24 1.68 -12.84 -23.67
N PRO A 25 0.37 -13.13 -23.82
CA PRO A 25 -0.54 -13.08 -22.69
C PRO A 25 -0.19 -14.16 -21.65
N LEU A 26 -0.18 -13.77 -20.37
CA LEU A 26 -0.03 -14.71 -19.26
C LEU A 26 -1.13 -15.79 -19.30
N GLY A 27 -0.73 -17.04 -19.03
CA GLY A 27 -1.70 -18.10 -18.80
C GLY A 27 -2.58 -17.78 -17.59
N LYS A 28 -3.84 -18.26 -17.58
CA LYS A 28 -4.84 -18.01 -16.51
C LYS A 28 -4.30 -18.20 -15.08
N ARG A 29 -3.34 -19.12 -14.88
CA ARG A 29 -2.70 -19.36 -13.57
C ARG A 29 -1.77 -18.22 -13.11
N GLY A 30 -1.07 -17.56 -14.03
CA GLY A 30 -0.19 -16.43 -13.72
C GLY A 30 -1.01 -15.20 -13.30
N LEU A 31 -2.01 -14.84 -14.10
CA LEU A 31 -2.97 -13.77 -13.80
C LEU A 31 -3.66 -13.95 -12.44
N LYS A 32 -4.10 -15.17 -12.12
CA LYS A 32 -4.73 -15.44 -10.82
C LYS A 32 -3.77 -15.23 -9.65
N LYS A 33 -2.53 -15.71 -9.74
CA LYS A 33 -1.52 -15.52 -8.68
C LYS A 33 -1.21 -14.05 -8.43
N LEU A 34 -1.18 -13.21 -9.46
CA LEU A 34 -1.02 -11.77 -9.32
C LEU A 34 -2.18 -11.11 -8.61
N GLN A 35 -3.41 -11.44 -9.02
CA GLN A 35 -4.59 -10.87 -8.39
C GLN A 35 -4.65 -11.30 -6.93
N ASP A 36 -4.36 -12.57 -6.62
CA ASP A 36 -4.33 -13.06 -5.25
C ASP A 36 -3.26 -12.33 -4.41
N LEU A 37 -2.06 -12.08 -4.97
CA LEU A 37 -1.01 -11.30 -4.32
C LEU A 37 -1.44 -9.84 -4.11
N LYS A 38 -1.89 -9.13 -5.16
CA LYS A 38 -2.37 -7.74 -5.06
C LYS A 38 -3.49 -7.59 -4.04
N ASN A 39 -4.47 -8.48 -4.08
CA ASN A 39 -5.59 -8.46 -3.14
C ASN A 39 -5.13 -8.72 -1.71
N LYS A 40 -4.18 -9.63 -1.50
CA LYS A 40 -3.59 -9.87 -0.18
C LYS A 40 -2.88 -8.62 0.34
N THR A 41 -2.07 -7.96 -0.48
CA THR A 41 -1.37 -6.73 -0.09
C THR A 41 -2.34 -5.60 0.24
N ILE A 42 -3.40 -5.41 -0.56
CA ILE A 42 -4.44 -4.40 -0.31
C ILE A 42 -5.18 -4.68 1.00
N THR A 43 -5.56 -5.93 1.24
CA THR A 43 -6.32 -6.32 2.44
C THR A 43 -5.48 -6.16 3.70
N GLU A 44 -4.20 -6.56 3.65
CA GLU A 44 -3.30 -6.41 4.79
C GLU A 44 -3.02 -4.92 5.07
N ARG A 45 -2.86 -4.07 4.05
CA ARG A 45 -2.65 -2.61 4.22
C ARG A 45 -3.86 -1.90 4.84
N ALA A 46 -5.08 -2.30 4.47
CA ALA A 46 -6.29 -1.75 5.06
C ALA A 46 -6.37 -1.97 6.59
N GLY A 47 -5.75 -3.04 7.10
CA GLY A 47 -5.64 -3.29 8.54
C GLY A 47 -4.75 -2.28 9.26
N VAL A 48 -3.67 -1.82 8.62
CA VAL A 48 -2.79 -0.78 9.16
C VAL A 48 -3.48 0.57 9.17
N ASP A 49 -4.18 0.91 8.09
CA ASP A 49 -4.92 2.17 7.98
C ASP A 49 -5.95 2.30 9.11
N ALA A 50 -6.68 1.22 9.42
CA ALA A 50 -7.62 1.20 10.55
C ALA A 50 -6.95 1.45 11.91
N LYS A 51 -5.73 0.91 12.13
CA LYS A 51 -4.97 1.16 13.37
C LYS A 51 -4.42 2.57 13.44
N ILE A 52 -4.05 3.16 12.30
CA ILE A 52 -3.65 4.56 12.18
C ILE A 52 -4.82 5.46 12.59
N GLU A 53 -6.02 5.19 12.07
CA GLU A 53 -7.24 5.91 12.44
C GLU A 53 -7.54 5.78 13.95
N GLU A 54 -7.45 4.57 14.51
CA GLU A 54 -7.65 4.36 15.96
C GLU A 54 -6.64 5.15 16.80
N ARG A 55 -5.36 5.15 16.40
CA ARG A 55 -4.29 5.91 17.07
C ARG A 55 -4.59 7.41 17.04
N ASP A 56 -5.01 7.93 15.89
CA ASP A 56 -5.24 9.36 15.73
C ASP A 56 -6.48 9.82 16.50
N TYR A 57 -7.54 9.00 16.54
CA TYR A 57 -8.67 9.23 17.45
C TYR A 57 -8.24 9.26 18.93
N LYS A 58 -7.36 8.35 19.38
CA LYS A 58 -6.85 8.36 20.75
C LYS A 58 -5.95 9.57 21.05
N LYS A 59 -5.22 10.09 20.07
CA LYS A 59 -4.45 11.34 20.23
C LYS A 59 -5.38 12.54 20.40
N GLU A 60 -6.49 12.59 19.65
CA GLU A 60 -7.49 13.65 19.82
C GLU A 60 -8.12 13.61 21.21
N GLN A 61 -8.47 12.41 21.70
CA GLN A 61 -8.93 12.22 23.07
C GLN A 61 -7.89 12.69 24.09
N LEU A 62 -6.63 12.30 23.93
CA LEU A 62 -5.55 12.72 24.82
C LEU A 62 -5.41 14.25 24.86
N LEU A 63 -5.44 14.91 23.70
CA LEU A 63 -5.36 16.37 23.60
C LEU A 63 -6.54 17.04 24.32
N LEU A 64 -7.74 16.49 24.19
CA LEU A 64 -8.93 16.98 24.86
C LEU A 64 -8.79 16.83 26.39
N THR A 65 -8.36 15.65 26.85
CA THR A 65 -8.12 15.35 28.27
C THR A 65 -7.04 16.25 28.87
N GLU A 66 -5.94 16.51 28.16
CA GLU A 66 -4.88 17.43 28.60
C GLU A 66 -5.39 18.86 28.73
N LYS A 67 -6.20 19.35 27.77
CA LYS A 67 -6.86 20.66 27.88
C LYS A 67 -7.83 20.73 29.07
N MET A 68 -8.55 19.65 29.38
CA MET A 68 -9.42 19.62 30.57
C MET A 68 -8.59 19.69 31.86
N ILE A 69 -7.45 19.02 31.93
CA ILE A 69 -6.54 19.06 33.09
C ILE A 69 -5.99 20.47 33.32
N GLU A 70 -5.62 21.18 32.24
CA GLU A 70 -5.12 22.57 32.31
C GLU A 70 -6.16 23.53 32.87
N ASN A 71 -7.43 23.31 32.55
CA ASN A 71 -8.55 24.14 33.03
C ASN A 71 -8.97 23.87 34.49
N LEU A 72 -8.44 22.81 35.12
CA LEU A 72 -8.77 22.43 36.49
C LEU A 72 -7.74 22.90 37.51
N LYS A 73 -8.22 23.28 38.70
CA LYS A 73 -7.36 23.68 39.83
C LYS A 73 -6.62 22.46 40.39
N GLU A 74 -5.45 22.68 41.01
CA GLU A 74 -4.56 21.60 41.48
C GLU A 74 -5.15 20.65 42.53
N LYS A 75 -6.22 21.06 43.24
CA LYS A 75 -6.88 20.27 44.29
C LYS A 75 -8.21 19.65 43.87
N ASP A 76 -8.52 19.66 42.57
CA ASP A 76 -9.74 19.05 42.04
C ASP A 76 -9.53 17.53 41.90
N GLU A 77 -10.31 16.70 42.60
CA GLU A 77 -10.24 15.23 42.47
C GLU A 77 -10.41 14.80 41.00
N LYS A 78 -11.26 15.51 40.26
CA LYS A 78 -11.45 15.30 38.81
C LYS A 78 -10.18 15.46 37.99
N LYS A 79 -9.24 16.32 38.43
CA LYS A 79 -7.96 16.52 37.75
C LYS A 79 -7.08 15.28 37.86
N PHE A 80 -7.12 14.60 39.02
CA PHE A 80 -6.38 13.37 39.23
C PHE A 80 -6.89 12.23 38.34
N ASP A 81 -8.21 12.08 38.23
CA ASP A 81 -8.84 11.09 37.36
C ASP A 81 -8.47 11.31 35.88
N LEU A 82 -8.52 12.56 35.42
CA LEU A 82 -8.12 12.90 34.05
C LEU A 82 -6.62 12.66 33.80
N ILE A 83 -5.75 12.88 34.80
CA ILE A 83 -4.31 12.55 34.68
C ILE A 83 -4.12 11.04 34.52
N LEU A 84 -4.87 10.22 35.26
CA LEU A 84 -4.82 8.76 35.10
C LEU A 84 -5.32 8.33 33.72
N GLU A 85 -6.40 8.94 33.22
CA GLU A 85 -6.93 8.69 31.88
C GLU A 85 -5.91 9.08 30.80
N ALA A 86 -5.29 10.26 30.89
CA ALA A 86 -4.24 10.69 29.97
C ALA A 86 -3.03 9.73 29.97
N LYS A 87 -2.65 9.17 31.12
CA LYS A 87 -1.60 8.14 31.20
C LYS A 87 -2.00 6.85 30.49
N LYS A 88 -3.24 6.40 30.63
CA LYS A 88 -3.76 5.23 29.91
C LYS A 88 -3.75 5.46 28.41
N LEU A 89 -4.29 6.60 27.95
CA LEU A 89 -4.28 6.98 26.54
C LEU A 89 -2.86 7.02 25.97
N LYS A 90 -1.88 7.58 26.69
CA LYS A 90 -0.46 7.55 26.28
C LYS A 90 0.08 6.14 26.14
N SER A 91 -0.25 5.23 27.05
CA SER A 91 0.16 3.83 26.98
C SER A 91 -0.47 3.11 25.77
N GLU A 92 -1.76 3.34 25.52
CA GLU A 92 -2.46 2.73 24.39
C GLU A 92 -1.93 3.25 23.05
N ILE A 93 -1.69 4.56 22.93
CA ILE A 93 -1.05 5.16 21.75
C ILE A 93 0.36 4.57 21.54
N PHE A 94 1.13 4.36 22.61
CA PHE A 94 2.44 3.74 22.50
C PHE A 94 2.37 2.29 21.97
N GLN A 95 1.41 1.50 22.45
CA GLN A 95 1.19 0.15 21.96
C GLN A 95 0.77 0.15 20.49
N LEU A 96 -0.19 0.99 20.10
CA LEU A 96 -0.62 1.13 18.70
C LEU A 96 0.52 1.54 17.78
N ASN A 97 1.39 2.48 18.19
CA ASN A 97 2.57 2.84 17.41
C ASN A 97 3.53 1.67 17.18
N LYS A 98 3.69 0.81 18.19
CA LYS A 98 4.53 -0.39 18.07
C LYS A 98 3.91 -1.38 17.10
N GLU A 99 2.60 -1.64 17.22
CA GLU A 99 1.88 -2.54 16.33
C GLU A 99 1.88 -2.07 14.88
N ILE A 100 1.61 -0.78 14.65
CA ILE A 100 1.66 -0.17 13.31
C ILE A 100 3.06 -0.37 12.72
N LYS A 101 4.11 -0.08 13.48
CA LYS A 101 5.50 -0.25 13.00
C LYS A 101 5.84 -1.71 12.70
N ASP A 102 5.40 -2.62 13.55
CA ASP A 102 5.61 -4.06 13.38
C ASP A 102 4.83 -4.58 12.15
N GLU A 103 3.63 -4.07 11.89
CA GLU A 103 2.85 -4.40 10.70
C GLU A 103 3.43 -3.76 9.44
N ASP A 104 3.77 -2.47 9.46
CA ASP A 104 4.49 -1.75 8.39
C ASP A 104 5.73 -2.51 7.93
N SER A 105 6.51 -3.04 8.87
CA SER A 105 7.71 -3.84 8.56
C SER A 105 7.40 -5.13 7.80
N LYS A 106 6.18 -5.67 7.89
CA LYS A 106 5.72 -6.85 7.13
C LYS A 106 5.34 -6.50 5.70
N PHE A 107 5.05 -5.24 5.37
CA PHE A 107 4.75 -4.83 4.00
C PHE A 107 5.99 -4.66 3.13
N ALA A 108 7.13 -4.31 3.71
CA ALA A 108 8.39 -4.20 2.97
C ALA A 108 8.75 -5.46 2.14
N PRO A 109 8.59 -6.70 2.63
CA PRO A 109 8.76 -7.89 1.81
C PRO A 109 7.62 -8.12 0.79
N LEU A 110 6.38 -7.76 1.12
CA LEU A 110 5.24 -7.86 0.18
C LEU A 110 5.39 -6.91 -1.01
N ASP A 111 5.82 -5.67 -0.77
CA ASP A 111 6.06 -4.68 -1.80
C ASP A 111 7.15 -5.15 -2.77
N LYS A 112 8.23 -5.73 -2.22
CA LYS A 112 9.28 -6.38 -3.02
C LYS A 112 8.78 -7.59 -3.79
N GLU A 113 7.83 -8.36 -3.26
CA GLU A 113 7.21 -9.46 -3.99
C GLU A 113 6.32 -8.97 -5.12
N VAL A 114 5.56 -7.90 -4.91
CA VAL A 114 4.75 -7.25 -5.95
C VAL A 114 5.64 -6.70 -7.06
N GLU A 115 6.67 -5.92 -6.74
CA GLU A 115 7.65 -5.40 -7.70
C GLU A 115 8.32 -6.52 -8.50
N LYS A 116 8.78 -7.58 -7.81
CA LYS A 116 9.37 -8.75 -8.48
C LYS A 116 8.40 -9.39 -9.45
N TYR A 117 7.14 -9.52 -9.08
CA TYR A 117 6.13 -10.13 -9.93
C TYR A 117 5.75 -9.22 -11.10
N GLU A 118 5.63 -7.91 -10.88
CA GLU A 118 5.37 -6.94 -11.96
C GLU A 118 6.53 -6.93 -12.97
N SER A 119 7.78 -6.97 -12.51
CA SER A 119 8.93 -7.16 -13.40
C SER A 119 8.87 -8.50 -14.14
N LEU A 120 8.59 -9.61 -13.43
CA LEU A 120 8.47 -10.93 -14.04
C LEU A 120 7.35 -10.98 -15.09
N ASN A 121 6.23 -10.31 -14.83
CA ASN A 121 5.15 -10.19 -15.80
C ASN A 121 5.57 -9.41 -17.02
N TYR A 122 6.26 -8.29 -16.82
CA TYR A 122 6.75 -7.50 -17.93
C TYR A 122 7.68 -8.33 -18.80
N ASP A 123 8.64 -9.03 -18.17
CA ASP A 123 9.62 -9.87 -18.85
C ASP A 123 8.98 -11.11 -19.53
N LEU A 124 7.90 -11.65 -18.96
CA LEU A 124 7.15 -12.78 -19.54
C LEU A 124 6.16 -12.35 -20.63
N CYS A 125 5.62 -11.13 -20.53
CA CYS A 125 4.60 -10.62 -21.44
C CYS A 125 5.17 -9.82 -22.60
N PHE A 126 6.32 -9.17 -22.47
CA PHE A 126 6.89 -8.29 -23.48
C PHE A 126 8.29 -8.73 -23.86
N SER A 127 8.51 -8.94 -25.16
CA SER A 127 9.82 -9.28 -25.71
C SER A 127 10.08 -8.51 -27.00
N GLY A 128 11.35 -8.31 -27.37
CA GLY A 128 11.74 -7.53 -28.55
C GLY A 128 12.75 -6.43 -28.22
N SER A 129 13.34 -5.82 -29.26
CA SER A 129 14.43 -4.85 -29.12
C SER A 129 14.06 -3.58 -28.36
N LYS A 130 12.78 -3.16 -28.44
CA LYS A 130 12.26 -1.96 -27.75
C LYS A 130 11.50 -2.25 -26.45
N ALA A 131 11.51 -3.51 -25.97
CA ALA A 131 10.76 -3.89 -24.76
C ALA A 131 11.27 -3.14 -23.51
N ASN A 132 12.58 -2.92 -23.37
CA ASN A 132 13.10 -2.16 -22.23
C ASN A 132 12.77 -0.66 -22.33
N GLU A 133 12.76 -0.09 -23.54
CA GLU A 133 12.41 1.32 -23.75
C GLU A 133 10.94 1.58 -23.40
N LEU A 134 10.06 0.64 -23.76
CA LEU A 134 8.65 0.67 -23.37
C LEU A 134 8.47 0.56 -21.84
N LYS A 135 9.31 -0.25 -21.16
CA LYS A 135 9.23 -0.43 -19.70
C LYS A 135 9.48 0.90 -19.00
N ASN A 136 10.57 1.55 -19.38
CA ASN A 136 10.98 2.83 -18.81
C ASN A 136 9.95 3.92 -19.11
N ALA A 137 9.38 3.96 -20.32
CA ALA A 137 8.35 4.93 -20.67
C ALA A 137 7.06 4.75 -19.85
N ILE A 138 6.67 3.50 -19.55
CA ILE A 138 5.50 3.21 -18.69
C ILE A 138 5.76 3.61 -17.24
N GLU A 139 6.96 3.33 -16.71
CA GLU A 139 7.40 3.75 -15.37
C GLU A 139 7.46 5.29 -15.26
N GLU A 140 8.00 5.98 -16.27
CA GLU A 140 8.09 7.45 -16.34
C GLU A 140 6.71 8.12 -16.46
N ALA A 141 5.76 7.46 -17.13
CA ALA A 141 4.40 7.96 -17.28
C ALA A 141 3.49 7.67 -16.07
N ASP A 142 4.02 7.02 -15.02
CA ASP A 142 3.28 6.58 -13.82
C ASP A 142 2.05 5.71 -14.17
N ILE A 143 2.14 4.95 -15.27
CA ILE A 143 1.05 4.09 -15.76
C ILE A 143 1.17 2.72 -15.11
N SER A 144 0.32 2.47 -14.12
CA SER A 144 0.18 1.14 -13.51
C SER A 144 -0.48 0.13 -14.46
N PHE A 145 0.09 -1.07 -14.57
CA PHE A 145 -0.52 -2.23 -15.26
C PHE A 145 -1.77 -2.82 -14.57
N SER A 146 -2.24 -2.27 -13.44
CA SER A 146 -3.50 -2.70 -12.83
C SER A 146 -4.71 -1.96 -13.38
N ARG A 147 -5.47 -2.64 -14.24
CA ARG A 147 -6.93 -2.57 -14.22
C ARG A 147 -7.49 -3.98 -14.06
#